data_AF-A0A7R8WSY7-F1
#
_entry.id   AF-A0A7R8WSY7-F1
#
_cell.length_a   1.000
_cell.length_b   1.000
_cell.length_c   1.000
_cell.angle_alpha   90.00
_cell.angle_beta   90.00
_cell.angle_gamma   90.00
#
_symmetry.space_group_name_H-M   'P 1'
#
loop_
_entity.id
_entity.type
_entity.pdbx_description
1 polymer ?
#
loop_
_entity_poly.entity_id
_entity_poly.type
_entity_poly.pdbx_seq_one_letter_code
_entity_poly.pdbx_strand_id
1 'polypeptide(L)'
;MALLITDECINCDVCEPECPNSAISPGDEIYEIDPNRCTECVGHYDTPQCVEVCPVDCIPKDPDHPVAAAPQAAIASAHPLATQAGEQVLREGGNAFDAAVTISAMLAVVEPYGSGIGGGGFWLLHTKDGREVMVDGRETAPLKAHRDMYLDDLGEVVPRLSVDGALAAGIPGEPAALAHLAQHYGTLPLSRLLQPAIAVAREGFAVDEVYQQLMGFRQTAFQQSEAASEIFLIDGEVPERAAKIVQADLADTLQALADQGADGFYKGKVAQQLVAGVQAAGGIWTLEDLARYRVIEREP
;
A
#
# COMPACT_ATOMS: atom_id res chain seq x y z
N MET A 1 -8.33 -28.90 6.72
CA MET A 1 -9.61 -29.48 6.27
C MET A 1 -10.69 -28.82 7.09
N ALA A 2 -11.85 -28.51 6.50
CA ALA A 2 -12.98 -28.05 7.28
C ALA A 2 -13.32 -29.13 8.30
N LEU A 3 -14.03 -28.77 9.35
CA LEU A 3 -14.55 -29.74 10.30
C LEU A 3 -16.02 -30.02 9.95
N LEU A 4 -16.53 -31.18 10.35
CA LEU A 4 -17.96 -31.50 10.29
C LEU A 4 -18.41 -31.97 11.67
N ILE A 5 -19.70 -31.83 11.97
CA ILE A 5 -20.32 -32.37 13.20
C ILE A 5 -21.07 -33.64 12.80
N THR A 6 -20.79 -34.75 13.48
CA THR A 6 -21.44 -36.05 13.22
C THR A 6 -22.77 -36.18 13.97
N ASP A 7 -23.50 -37.25 13.65
CA ASP A 7 -24.73 -37.67 14.34
C ASP A 7 -24.53 -38.07 15.81
N GLU A 8 -23.29 -38.13 16.29
CA GLU A 8 -22.95 -38.30 17.71
C GLU A 8 -23.14 -37.01 18.54
N CYS A 9 -23.44 -35.88 17.89
CA CYS A 9 -23.71 -34.61 18.55
C CYS A 9 -24.91 -34.67 19.50
N ILE A 10 -24.71 -34.18 20.73
CA ILE A 10 -25.74 -34.18 21.79
C ILE A 10 -26.45 -32.82 21.97
N ASN A 11 -26.27 -31.87 21.03
CA ASN A 11 -26.89 -30.54 21.06
C ASN A 11 -26.66 -29.73 22.35
N CYS A 12 -25.44 -29.79 22.88
CA CYS A 12 -25.08 -29.09 24.11
C CYS A 12 -24.67 -27.62 23.92
N ASP A 13 -24.66 -27.10 22.69
CA ASP A 13 -24.44 -25.67 22.34
C ASP A 13 -23.03 -25.10 22.66
N VAL A 14 -22.14 -25.87 23.28
CA VAL A 14 -20.82 -25.34 23.71
C VAL A 14 -19.89 -24.96 22.56
N CYS A 15 -20.09 -25.48 21.35
CA CYS A 15 -19.18 -25.26 20.22
C CYS A 15 -19.53 -24.02 19.38
N GLU A 16 -20.80 -23.59 19.35
CA GLU A 16 -21.25 -22.42 18.57
C GLU A 16 -20.56 -21.11 19.00
N PRO A 17 -20.55 -20.72 20.29
CA PRO A 17 -19.97 -19.44 20.72
C PRO A 17 -18.44 -19.40 20.56
N GLU A 18 -17.78 -20.55 20.49
CA GLU A 18 -16.33 -20.67 20.37
C GLU A 18 -15.85 -20.62 18.91
N CYS A 19 -16.75 -20.55 17.92
CA CYS A 19 -16.38 -20.50 16.52
C CYS A 19 -16.02 -19.06 16.08
N PRO A 20 -14.73 -18.72 15.86
CA PRO A 20 -14.33 -17.34 15.54
C PRO A 20 -14.87 -16.86 14.17
N ASN A 21 -15.16 -17.79 13.27
CA ASN A 21 -15.67 -17.50 11.92
C ASN A 21 -17.20 -17.59 11.83
N SER A 22 -17.87 -17.87 12.96
CA SER A 22 -19.30 -18.16 13.06
C SER A 22 -19.78 -19.15 11.99
N ALA A 23 -18.97 -20.20 11.76
CA ALA A 23 -19.24 -21.28 10.82
C ALA A 23 -20.15 -22.37 11.39
N ILE A 24 -20.36 -22.38 12.71
CA ILE A 24 -21.25 -23.32 13.40
C ILE A 24 -22.62 -22.67 13.58
N SER A 25 -23.69 -23.41 13.32
CA SER A 25 -25.07 -22.98 13.58
C SER A 25 -25.98 -24.16 13.93
N PRO A 26 -27.12 -23.95 14.60
CA PRO A 26 -28.12 -24.99 14.83
C PRO A 26 -28.69 -25.53 13.51
N GLY A 27 -28.64 -26.84 13.30
CA GLY A 27 -29.34 -27.54 12.23
C GLY A 27 -30.66 -28.17 12.70
N ASP A 28 -31.25 -29.02 11.85
CA ASP A 28 -32.57 -29.63 12.12
C ASP A 28 -32.52 -30.67 13.27
N GLU A 29 -31.45 -31.46 13.33
CA GLU A 29 -31.26 -32.52 14.34
C GLU A 29 -29.99 -32.34 15.17
N ILE A 30 -28.93 -31.78 14.57
CA ILE A 30 -27.62 -31.54 15.18
C ILE A 30 -27.11 -30.15 14.78
N TYR A 31 -26.11 -29.62 15.47
CA TYR A 31 -25.36 -28.47 14.97
C TYR A 31 -24.65 -28.82 13.66
N GLU A 32 -24.51 -27.83 12.77
CA GLU A 32 -23.89 -27.97 11.46
C GLU A 32 -22.70 -27.00 11.32
N ILE A 33 -21.71 -27.38 10.51
CA ILE A 33 -20.60 -26.52 10.13
C ILE A 33 -20.72 -26.16 8.65
N ASP A 34 -20.73 -24.87 8.33
CA ASP A 34 -20.58 -24.38 6.96
C ASP A 34 -19.11 -24.53 6.52
N PRO A 35 -18.80 -25.46 5.60
CA PRO A 35 -17.43 -25.72 5.18
C PRO A 35 -16.80 -24.55 4.42
N ASN A 36 -17.59 -23.63 3.87
CA ASN A 36 -17.07 -22.44 3.18
C ASN A 36 -16.61 -21.35 4.16
N ARG A 37 -17.08 -21.41 5.41
CA ARG A 37 -16.73 -20.48 6.49
C ARG A 37 -15.76 -21.10 7.49
N CYS A 38 -15.69 -22.43 7.54
CA CYS A 38 -14.76 -23.20 8.34
C CYS A 38 -13.34 -23.13 7.75
N THR A 39 -12.66 -22.00 8.00
CA THR A 39 -11.21 -21.94 7.90
C THR A 39 -10.64 -22.45 9.23
N GLU A 40 -9.63 -23.34 9.20
CA GLU A 40 -8.89 -23.74 10.41
C GLU A 40 -8.67 -22.50 11.29
N CYS A 41 -8.78 -22.58 12.63
CA CYS A 41 -8.76 -21.43 13.57
C CYS A 41 -7.49 -20.55 13.53
N VAL A 42 -6.66 -20.70 12.50
CA VAL A 42 -5.58 -19.85 12.02
C VAL A 42 -5.92 -18.37 12.26
N GLY A 43 -5.05 -17.72 13.04
CA GLY A 43 -5.17 -16.31 13.41
C GLY A 43 -5.93 -16.03 14.71
N HIS A 44 -6.61 -17.02 15.28
CA HIS A 44 -7.34 -16.89 16.56
C HIS A 44 -6.85 -17.88 17.63
N TYR A 45 -6.64 -19.16 17.26
CA TYR A 45 -6.24 -20.22 18.19
C TYR A 45 -5.28 -21.24 17.54
N ASP A 46 -4.46 -21.90 18.35
CA ASP A 46 -3.53 -22.97 17.91
C ASP A 46 -4.26 -24.27 17.54
N THR A 47 -5.40 -24.54 18.17
CA THR A 47 -6.26 -25.72 17.91
C THR A 47 -7.73 -25.33 17.72
N PRO A 48 -8.53 -26.13 16.99
CA PRO A 48 -9.95 -25.84 16.80
C PRO A 48 -10.74 -25.89 18.10
N GLN A 49 -11.21 -24.74 18.58
CA GLN A 49 -11.86 -24.64 19.88
C GLN A 49 -13.16 -25.46 19.97
N CYS A 50 -13.92 -25.55 18.87
CA CYS A 50 -15.11 -26.40 18.81
C CYS A 50 -14.81 -27.88 19.14
N VAL A 51 -13.62 -28.38 18.80
CA VAL A 51 -13.18 -29.75 19.14
C VAL A 51 -12.81 -29.82 20.62
N GLU A 52 -12.04 -28.85 21.13
CA GLU A 52 -11.58 -28.81 22.53
C GLU A 52 -12.73 -28.74 23.54
N VAL A 53 -13.80 -28.01 23.21
CA VAL A 53 -14.97 -27.87 24.08
C VAL A 53 -16.02 -28.96 23.88
N CYS A 54 -15.88 -29.81 22.87
CA CYS A 54 -16.86 -30.85 22.57
C CYS A 54 -16.82 -31.95 23.65
N PRO A 55 -17.93 -32.24 24.36
CA PRO A 55 -17.95 -33.25 25.41
C PRO A 55 -18.03 -34.69 24.90
N VAL A 56 -18.23 -34.88 23.59
CA VAL A 56 -18.49 -36.19 22.96
C VAL A 56 -17.62 -36.46 21.73
N ASP A 57 -16.61 -35.62 21.48
CA ASP A 57 -15.65 -35.78 20.37
C ASP A 57 -16.26 -35.97 18.96
N CYS A 58 -17.44 -35.38 18.71
CA CYS A 58 -18.21 -35.57 17.47
C CYS A 58 -17.79 -34.68 16.29
N ILE A 59 -16.61 -34.05 16.33
CA ILE A 59 -16.19 -33.02 15.36
C ILE A 59 -14.90 -33.43 14.61
N PRO A 60 -14.96 -34.42 13.71
CA PRO A 60 -13.81 -34.83 12.90
C PRO A 60 -13.51 -33.84 11.76
N LYS A 61 -12.37 -34.06 11.10
CA LYS A 61 -12.07 -33.42 9.82
C LYS A 61 -13.02 -33.90 8.74
N ASP A 62 -13.54 -32.96 7.97
CA ASP A 62 -14.34 -33.21 6.79
C ASP A 62 -13.42 -33.63 5.61
N PRO A 63 -13.51 -34.90 5.15
CA PRO A 63 -12.70 -35.39 4.05
C PRO A 63 -13.12 -34.80 2.69
N ASP A 64 -14.37 -34.35 2.55
CA ASP A 64 -14.94 -33.82 1.31
C ASP A 64 -14.67 -32.31 1.16
N HIS A 65 -14.29 -31.64 2.25
CA HIS A 65 -13.92 -30.22 2.27
C HIS A 65 -12.49 -30.01 2.78
N PRO A 66 -11.46 -30.34 1.98
CA PRO A 66 -10.10 -29.95 2.32
C PRO A 66 -10.02 -28.42 2.40
N VAL A 67 -9.41 -27.92 3.48
CA VAL A 67 -9.10 -26.48 3.61
C VAL A 67 -8.16 -26.19 2.47
N ALA A 68 -8.48 -25.15 1.70
CA ALA A 68 -7.59 -24.65 0.68
C ALA A 68 -6.18 -24.62 1.27
N ALA A 69 -5.21 -25.21 0.56
CA ALA A 69 -3.81 -25.23 1.01
C ALA A 69 -3.45 -23.86 1.57
N ALA A 70 -2.77 -23.83 2.73
CA ALA A 70 -2.34 -22.58 3.37
C ALA A 70 -1.86 -21.61 2.28
N PRO A 71 -2.39 -20.37 2.25
CA PRO A 71 -2.23 -19.51 1.10
C PRO A 71 -0.74 -19.44 0.73
N GLN A 72 -0.42 -19.70 -0.54
CA GLN A 72 0.97 -19.78 -1.02
C GLN A 72 1.73 -18.46 -0.81
N ALA A 73 1.00 -17.37 -0.60
CA ALA A 73 1.52 -16.06 -0.27
C ALA A 73 0.50 -15.28 0.58
N ALA A 74 0.99 -14.32 1.36
CA ALA A 74 0.17 -13.37 2.12
C ALA A 74 0.62 -11.94 1.81
N ILE A 75 -0.33 -11.00 1.81
CA ILE A 75 -0.10 -9.57 1.61
C ILE A 75 -0.83 -8.80 2.72
N ALA A 76 -0.13 -7.83 3.31
CA ALA A 76 -0.72 -6.85 4.20
C ALA A 76 -0.34 -5.46 3.68
N SER A 77 -1.35 -4.60 3.46
CA SER A 77 -1.15 -3.22 3.01
C SER A 77 -2.20 -2.30 3.62
N ALA A 78 -1.97 -0.99 3.58
CA ALA A 78 -2.84 0.01 4.21
C ALA A 78 -4.18 0.22 3.50
N HIS A 79 -4.35 -0.29 2.27
CA HIS A 79 -5.56 -0.06 1.47
C HIS A 79 -6.01 -1.33 0.72
N PRO A 80 -7.32 -1.68 0.73
CA PRO A 80 -7.81 -2.91 0.11
C PRO A 80 -7.50 -3.01 -1.39
N LEU A 81 -7.58 -1.91 -2.15
CA LEU A 81 -7.20 -1.91 -3.57
C LEU A 81 -5.72 -2.23 -3.80
N ALA A 82 -4.83 -1.84 -2.88
CA ALA A 82 -3.41 -2.16 -3.00
C ALA A 82 -3.16 -3.65 -2.71
N THR A 83 -3.78 -4.19 -1.65
CA THR A 83 -3.75 -5.63 -1.37
C THR A 83 -4.28 -6.43 -2.56
N GLN A 84 -5.46 -6.09 -3.09
CA GLN A 84 -6.06 -6.78 -4.24
C GLN A 84 -5.17 -6.72 -5.50
N ALA A 85 -4.53 -5.57 -5.76
CA ALA A 85 -3.62 -5.43 -6.90
C ALA A 85 -2.36 -6.31 -6.73
N GLY A 86 -1.79 -6.37 -5.53
CA GLY A 86 -0.66 -7.25 -5.23
C GLY A 86 -1.02 -8.73 -5.36
N GLU A 87 -2.18 -9.14 -4.83
CA GLU A 87 -2.66 -10.53 -4.96
C GLU A 87 -2.87 -10.91 -6.43
N GLN A 88 -3.41 -9.99 -7.22
CA GLN A 88 -3.63 -10.21 -8.65
C GLN A 88 -2.30 -10.44 -9.38
N VAL A 89 -1.25 -9.68 -9.05
CA VAL A 89 0.08 -9.87 -9.60
C VAL A 89 0.68 -11.22 -9.21
N LEU A 90 0.48 -11.67 -7.97
CA LEU A 90 0.91 -13.02 -7.57
C LEU A 90 0.14 -14.12 -8.33
N ARG A 91 -1.18 -13.94 -8.54
CA ARG A 91 -2.00 -14.86 -9.36
C ARG A 91 -1.55 -14.90 -10.83
N GLU A 92 -1.03 -13.79 -11.35
CA GLU A 92 -0.46 -13.68 -12.69
C GLU A 92 0.94 -14.33 -12.81
N GLY A 93 1.48 -14.89 -11.72
CA GLY A 93 2.79 -15.54 -11.68
C GLY A 93 3.94 -14.61 -11.32
N GLY A 94 3.66 -13.37 -10.89
CA GLY A 94 4.66 -12.48 -10.31
C GLY A 94 5.16 -12.98 -8.96
N ASN A 95 6.31 -12.46 -8.53
CA ASN A 95 6.90 -12.78 -7.23
C ASN A 95 6.57 -11.73 -6.15
N ALA A 96 7.10 -11.90 -4.94
CA ALA A 96 6.89 -10.96 -3.84
C ALA A 96 7.36 -9.52 -4.15
N PHE A 97 8.41 -9.37 -4.97
CA PHE A 97 8.95 -8.06 -5.37
C PHE A 97 8.06 -7.39 -6.42
N ASP A 98 7.52 -8.15 -7.37
CA ASP A 98 6.50 -7.69 -8.32
C ASP A 98 5.24 -7.18 -7.60
N ALA A 99 4.78 -7.94 -6.60
CA ALA A 99 3.64 -7.56 -5.78
C ALA A 99 3.95 -6.29 -4.97
N ALA A 100 5.13 -6.19 -4.35
CA ALA A 100 5.55 -5.02 -3.59
C ALA A 100 5.60 -3.75 -4.45
N VAL A 101 6.16 -3.81 -5.66
CA VAL A 101 6.17 -2.67 -6.60
C VAL A 101 4.75 -2.22 -6.95
N THR A 102 3.87 -3.17 -7.21
CA THR A 102 2.47 -2.88 -7.56
C THR A 102 1.69 -2.27 -6.40
N ILE A 103 1.91 -2.79 -5.18
CA ILE A 103 1.31 -2.27 -3.94
C ILE A 103 1.77 -0.83 -3.69
N SER A 104 3.07 -0.57 -3.70
CA SER A 104 3.63 0.77 -3.50
C SER A 104 3.07 1.77 -4.53
N ALA A 105 3.04 1.39 -5.81
CA ALA A 105 2.46 2.23 -6.85
C ALA A 105 0.95 2.48 -6.65
N MET A 106 0.19 1.49 -6.20
CA MET A 106 -1.23 1.66 -5.90
C MET A 106 -1.44 2.57 -4.70
N LEU A 107 -0.66 2.40 -3.62
CA LEU A 107 -0.72 3.27 -2.44
C LEU A 107 -0.39 4.73 -2.78
N ALA A 108 0.54 4.97 -3.71
CA ALA A 108 0.79 6.32 -4.25
C ALA A 108 -0.45 7.00 -4.85
N VAL A 109 -1.48 6.23 -5.20
CA VAL A 109 -2.75 6.72 -5.74
C VAL A 109 -3.83 6.76 -4.66
N VAL A 110 -4.05 5.67 -3.93
CA VAL A 110 -5.21 5.50 -3.05
C VAL A 110 -4.95 5.94 -1.60
N GLU A 111 -3.70 6.21 -1.25
CA GLU A 111 -3.25 6.64 0.08
C GLU A 111 -2.48 7.98 0.03
N PRO A 112 -3.04 9.06 -0.56
CA PRO A 112 -2.29 10.31 -0.79
C PRO A 112 -1.87 11.05 0.50
N TYR A 113 -2.38 10.62 1.66
CA TYR A 113 -2.03 11.13 2.99
C TYR A 113 -0.82 10.42 3.63
N GLY A 114 -0.32 9.33 3.03
CA GLY A 114 0.70 8.47 3.63
C GLY A 114 1.93 8.26 2.74
N SER A 115 1.78 7.52 1.64
CA SER A 115 2.87 7.05 0.78
C SER A 115 2.71 7.54 -0.65
N GLY A 116 3.81 7.71 -1.38
CA GLY A 116 3.73 7.83 -2.83
C GLY A 116 5.00 8.32 -3.52
N ILE A 117 4.93 8.32 -4.86
CA ILE A 117 6.04 8.60 -5.77
C ILE A 117 6.68 10.01 -5.63
N GLY A 118 6.07 10.90 -4.84
CA GLY A 118 6.63 12.20 -4.46
C GLY A 118 7.53 12.16 -3.22
N GLY A 119 7.70 11.00 -2.57
CA GLY A 119 8.55 10.80 -1.39
C GLY A 119 9.59 9.70 -1.60
N GLY A 120 9.85 8.91 -0.57
CA GLY A 120 10.84 7.83 -0.58
C GLY A 120 10.60 6.81 0.53
N GLY A 121 11.42 5.77 0.57
CA GLY A 121 11.23 4.66 1.50
C GLY A 121 12.38 3.67 1.54
N PHE A 122 12.13 2.57 2.25
CA PHE A 122 13.06 1.45 2.38
C PHE A 122 12.32 0.14 2.08
N TRP A 123 12.98 -0.76 1.33
CA TRP A 123 12.46 -2.10 1.06
C TRP A 123 13.46 -3.13 1.57
N LEU A 124 13.09 -3.87 2.61
CA LEU A 124 13.88 -4.97 3.12
C LEU A 124 13.50 -6.25 2.38
N LEU A 125 14.46 -6.82 1.67
CA LEU A 125 14.27 -7.94 0.77
C LEU A 125 14.89 -9.20 1.37
N HIS A 126 14.18 -10.31 1.28
CA HIS A 126 14.72 -11.65 1.51
C HIS A 126 14.47 -12.49 0.26
N THR A 127 15.54 -12.95 -0.38
CA THR A 127 15.45 -13.72 -1.62
C THR A 127 15.45 -15.22 -1.36
N LYS A 128 14.94 -16.01 -2.30
CA LYS A 128 14.86 -17.49 -2.19
C LYS A 128 16.23 -18.18 -1.99
N ASP A 129 17.32 -17.54 -2.41
CA ASP A 129 18.70 -17.99 -2.22
C ASP A 129 19.31 -17.53 -0.89
N GLY A 130 18.52 -16.91 -0.02
CA GLY A 130 18.89 -16.52 1.34
C GLY A 130 19.64 -15.20 1.44
N ARG A 131 19.66 -14.39 0.38
CA ARG A 131 20.28 -13.06 0.40
C ARG A 131 19.30 -12.05 0.99
N GLU A 132 19.84 -11.19 1.84
CA GLU A 132 19.11 -10.11 2.47
C GLU A 132 19.67 -8.77 1.98
N VAL A 133 18.79 -7.86 1.55
CA VAL A 133 19.18 -6.56 1.01
C VAL A 133 18.19 -5.51 1.49
N MET A 134 18.69 -4.36 1.93
CA MET A 134 17.86 -3.17 2.11
C MET A 134 18.04 -2.24 0.91
N VAL A 135 16.97 -2.04 0.14
CA VAL A 135 16.92 -1.01 -0.90
C VAL A 135 16.56 0.31 -0.24
N ASP A 136 17.52 1.23 -0.20
CA ASP A 136 17.36 2.61 0.29
C ASP A 136 16.98 3.52 -0.88
N GLY A 137 15.68 3.83 -0.94
CA GLY A 137 15.10 4.85 -1.79
C GLY A 137 14.66 6.07 -1.00
N ARG A 138 15.40 6.43 0.08
CA ARG A 138 15.12 7.63 0.86
C ARG A 138 15.37 8.87 0.01
N GLU A 139 14.64 9.93 0.32
CA GLU A 139 14.84 11.22 -0.31
C GLU A 139 16.23 11.79 0.02
N THR A 140 16.81 12.51 -0.94
CA THR A 140 18.03 13.28 -0.71
C THR A 140 17.71 14.76 -0.60
N ALA A 141 18.41 15.50 0.27
CA ALA A 141 18.29 16.95 0.29
C ALA A 141 18.67 17.53 -1.09
N PRO A 142 17.93 18.53 -1.62
CA PRO A 142 18.34 19.23 -2.82
C PRO A 142 19.76 19.82 -2.66
N LEU A 143 20.52 19.95 -3.73
CA LEU A 143 21.89 20.45 -3.76
C LEU A 143 22.02 21.88 -3.23
N LYS A 144 20.94 22.67 -3.32
CA LYS A 144 20.85 24.03 -2.77
C LYS A 144 20.48 24.06 -1.29
N ALA A 145 20.16 22.92 -0.68
CA ALA A 145 19.86 22.85 0.74
C ALA A 145 21.11 23.21 1.56
N HIS A 146 20.91 23.90 2.67
CA HIS A 146 21.97 24.26 3.60
C HIS A 146 21.47 24.21 5.03
N ARG A 147 22.40 24.12 5.97
CA ARG A 147 22.13 23.91 7.41
C ARG A 147 21.04 24.82 7.98
N ASP A 148 21.06 26.09 7.58
CA ASP A 148 20.24 27.15 8.19
C ASP A 148 19.00 27.52 7.35
N MET A 149 18.63 26.72 6.34
CA MET A 149 17.56 27.06 5.37
C MET A 149 16.13 27.15 5.98
N TYR A 150 15.97 26.73 7.23
CA TYR A 150 14.71 26.78 7.97
C TYR A 150 14.76 27.75 9.16
N LEU A 151 15.79 28.59 9.22
CA LEU A 151 15.96 29.62 10.25
C LEU A 151 15.65 31.00 9.67
N ASP A 152 15.13 31.89 10.50
CA ASP A 152 14.99 33.30 10.17
C ASP A 152 16.31 34.08 10.38
N ASP A 153 16.29 35.39 10.13
CA ASP A 153 17.47 36.27 10.27
C ASP A 153 17.99 36.38 11.71
N LEU A 154 17.20 35.97 12.70
CA LEU A 154 17.58 35.93 14.11
C LEU A 154 18.15 34.56 14.51
N GLY A 155 18.12 33.58 13.61
CA GLY A 155 18.56 32.21 13.85
C GLY A 155 17.49 31.32 14.49
N GLU A 156 16.23 31.77 14.53
CA GLU A 156 15.11 31.04 15.12
C GLU A 156 14.40 30.18 14.07
N VAL A 157 13.85 29.05 14.49
CA VAL A 157 13.13 28.13 13.57
C VAL A 157 11.87 28.79 13.04
N VAL A 158 11.74 28.87 11.71
CA VAL A 158 10.50 29.31 11.05
C VAL A 158 9.45 28.20 11.16
N PRO A 159 8.33 28.42 11.88
CA PRO A 159 7.32 27.37 12.06
C PRO A 159 6.80 26.85 10.72
N ARG A 160 6.63 25.53 10.62
CA ARG A 160 6.08 24.79 9.46
C ARG A 160 6.90 24.84 8.17
N LEU A 161 7.95 25.67 8.05
CA LEU A 161 8.70 25.80 6.80
C LEU A 161 9.38 24.50 6.34
N SER A 162 9.72 23.61 7.29
CA SER A 162 10.25 22.27 7.02
C SER A 162 9.17 21.17 6.97
N VAL A 163 7.89 21.53 6.97
CA VAL A 163 6.75 20.59 7.06
C VAL A 163 5.71 20.83 5.97
N ASP A 164 5.46 22.10 5.61
CA ASP A 164 4.49 22.50 4.60
C ASP A 164 5.18 23.24 3.45
N GLY A 165 4.66 23.03 2.24
CA GLY A 165 5.12 23.72 1.04
C GLY A 165 6.37 23.08 0.41
N ALA A 166 6.77 23.66 -0.72
CA ALA A 166 7.75 23.06 -1.61
C ALA A 166 9.19 23.04 -1.05
N LEU A 167 9.51 23.92 -0.10
CA LEU A 167 10.83 23.95 0.53
C LEU A 167 11.07 22.75 1.45
N ALA A 168 10.01 22.16 2.00
CA ALA A 168 10.08 20.99 2.88
C ALA A 168 10.41 19.68 2.13
N ALA A 169 10.30 19.66 0.80
CA ALA A 169 10.40 18.44 0.01
C ALA A 169 11.85 18.07 -0.35
N GLY A 170 12.24 16.83 -0.01
CA GLY A 170 13.45 16.19 -0.53
C GLY A 170 13.26 15.63 -1.93
N ILE A 171 14.35 15.28 -2.62
CA ILE A 171 14.30 14.69 -3.95
C ILE A 171 13.72 13.27 -3.86
N PRO A 172 12.61 12.96 -4.55
CA PRO A 172 11.88 11.71 -4.37
C PRO A 172 12.71 10.50 -4.79
N GLY A 173 12.60 9.42 -4.01
CA GLY A 173 13.34 8.19 -4.21
C GLY A 173 12.53 6.96 -4.57
N GLU A 174 11.24 6.97 -4.26
CA GLU A 174 10.35 5.86 -4.56
C GLU A 174 10.31 5.51 -6.06
N PRO A 175 10.21 6.43 -7.02
CA PRO A 175 10.19 6.09 -8.45
C PRO A 175 11.41 5.28 -8.90
N ALA A 176 12.60 5.65 -8.43
CA ALA A 176 13.83 4.92 -8.74
C ALA A 176 13.85 3.55 -8.04
N ALA A 177 13.34 3.45 -6.82
CA ALA A 177 13.27 2.18 -6.10
C ALA A 177 12.32 1.19 -6.78
N LEU A 178 11.14 1.64 -7.21
CA LEU A 178 10.19 0.80 -7.95
C LEU A 178 10.78 0.28 -9.26
N ALA A 179 11.44 1.16 -10.02
CA ALA A 179 12.14 0.76 -11.25
C ALA A 179 13.28 -0.23 -10.96
N HIS A 180 14.06 0.02 -9.91
CA HIS A 180 15.17 -0.84 -9.49
C HIS A 180 14.69 -2.24 -9.07
N LEU A 181 13.64 -2.31 -8.25
CA LEU A 181 13.03 -3.56 -7.79
C LEU A 181 12.49 -4.37 -8.97
N ALA A 182 11.69 -3.75 -9.84
CA ALA A 182 11.14 -4.42 -11.02
C ALA A 182 12.26 -4.96 -11.94
N GLN A 183 13.35 -4.22 -12.12
CA GLN A 183 14.44 -4.61 -13.00
C GLN A 183 15.32 -5.73 -12.44
N HIS A 184 15.63 -5.71 -11.13
CA HIS A 184 16.65 -6.59 -10.54
C HIS A 184 16.07 -7.76 -9.73
N TYR A 185 14.83 -7.60 -9.24
CA TYR A 185 14.18 -8.57 -8.36
C TYR A 185 12.84 -9.05 -8.91
N GLY A 186 12.17 -8.25 -9.72
CA GLY A 186 10.92 -8.60 -10.37
C GLY A 186 11.06 -9.65 -11.47
N THR A 187 9.91 -10.19 -11.87
CA THR A 187 9.77 -11.11 -13.01
C THR A 187 8.84 -10.56 -14.10
N LEU A 188 8.08 -9.52 -13.79
CA LEU A 188 7.19 -8.85 -14.73
C LEU A 188 7.74 -7.46 -15.11
N PRO A 189 7.43 -6.95 -16.32
CA PRO A 189 7.88 -5.63 -16.73
C PRO A 189 7.23 -4.53 -15.88
N LEU A 190 7.99 -3.47 -15.57
CA LEU A 190 7.50 -2.32 -14.79
C LEU A 190 6.18 -1.75 -15.33
N SER A 191 6.02 -1.70 -16.65
CA SER A 191 4.78 -1.24 -17.29
C SER A 191 3.56 -2.07 -16.89
N ARG A 192 3.72 -3.39 -16.71
CA ARG A 192 2.64 -4.23 -16.19
C ARG A 192 2.38 -3.92 -14.72
N LEU A 193 3.42 -3.80 -13.90
CA LEU A 193 3.31 -3.61 -12.46
C LEU A 193 2.62 -2.28 -12.10
N LEU A 194 2.87 -1.21 -12.86
CA LEU A 194 2.26 0.11 -12.62
C LEU A 194 0.85 0.26 -13.20
N GLN A 195 0.46 -0.58 -14.16
CA GLN A 195 -0.82 -0.46 -14.86
C GLN A 195 -2.06 -0.40 -13.94
N PRO A 196 -2.18 -1.17 -12.84
CA PRO A 196 -3.34 -1.08 -11.96
C PRO A 196 -3.46 0.31 -11.32
N ALA A 197 -2.34 0.87 -10.85
CA ALA A 197 -2.29 2.21 -10.27
C ALA A 197 -2.62 3.29 -11.32
N ILE A 198 -2.08 3.17 -12.53
CA ILE A 198 -2.41 4.08 -13.65
C ILE A 198 -3.91 4.07 -13.94
N ALA A 199 -4.53 2.88 -14.01
CA ALA A 199 -5.96 2.75 -14.26
C ALA A 199 -6.79 3.40 -13.14
N VAL A 200 -6.49 3.08 -11.88
CA VAL A 200 -7.19 3.66 -10.72
C VAL A 200 -6.98 5.17 -10.61
N ALA A 201 -5.81 5.70 -10.97
CA ALA A 201 -5.57 7.14 -10.98
C ALA A 201 -6.40 7.86 -12.05
N ARG A 202 -6.57 7.27 -13.25
CA ARG A 202 -7.42 7.82 -14.33
C ARG A 202 -8.90 7.70 -14.02
N GLU A 203 -9.32 6.54 -13.58
CA GLU A 203 -10.73 6.26 -13.33
C GLU A 203 -11.21 6.95 -12.06
N GLY A 204 -10.36 6.95 -11.04
CA GLY A 204 -10.59 7.47 -9.70
C GLY A 204 -11.05 6.41 -8.71
N PHE A 205 -10.79 6.66 -7.43
CA PHE A 205 -11.16 5.80 -6.31
C PHE A 205 -12.15 6.51 -5.37
N ALA A 206 -12.86 5.73 -4.56
CA ALA A 206 -13.84 6.22 -3.61
C ALA A 206 -13.18 6.63 -2.29
N VAL A 207 -13.57 7.77 -1.74
CA VAL A 207 -13.19 8.21 -0.39
C VAL A 207 -13.78 7.27 0.65
N ASP A 208 -12.93 6.77 1.54
CA ASP A 208 -13.32 5.93 2.68
C ASP A 208 -13.14 6.69 4.02
N GLU A 209 -13.39 5.98 5.12
CA GLU A 209 -13.25 6.52 6.48
C GLU A 209 -11.82 6.97 6.79
N VAL A 210 -10.84 6.16 6.38
CA VAL A 210 -9.42 6.40 6.66
C VAL A 210 -8.95 7.65 5.92
N TYR A 211 -9.36 7.81 4.66
CA TYR A 211 -9.12 9.00 3.87
C TYR A 211 -9.66 10.24 4.56
N GLN A 212 -10.95 10.24 4.98
CA GLN A 212 -11.55 11.41 5.64
C GLN A 212 -10.78 11.80 6.90
N GLN A 213 -10.45 10.81 7.74
CA GLN A 213 -9.74 11.05 8.98
C GLN A 213 -8.34 11.63 8.73
N LEU A 214 -7.55 10.99 7.86
CA LEU A 214 -6.15 11.36 7.68
C LEU A 214 -5.97 12.64 6.86
N MET A 215 -6.80 12.86 5.85
CA MET A 215 -6.83 14.13 5.11
C MET A 215 -7.33 15.28 5.99
N GLY A 216 -8.26 15.01 6.91
CA GLY A 216 -8.74 16.01 7.88
C GLY A 216 -7.62 16.62 8.73
N PHE A 217 -6.60 15.84 9.11
CA PHE A 217 -5.43 16.37 9.83
C PHE A 217 -4.58 17.34 9.00
N ARG A 218 -4.70 17.29 7.67
CA ARG A 218 -3.86 18.04 6.74
C ARG A 218 -4.63 19.03 5.88
N GLN A 219 -5.95 19.15 6.03
CA GLN A 219 -6.81 19.97 5.17
C GLN A 219 -6.29 21.39 4.98
N THR A 220 -5.88 22.07 6.06
CA THR A 220 -5.33 23.43 5.97
C THR A 220 -4.09 23.51 5.06
N ALA A 221 -3.23 22.50 5.04
CA ALA A 221 -2.08 22.46 4.15
C ALA A 221 -2.51 22.27 2.68
N PHE A 222 -3.53 21.44 2.43
CA PHE A 222 -4.09 21.27 1.09
C PHE A 222 -4.78 22.55 0.58
N GLN A 223 -5.52 23.25 1.44
CA GLN A 223 -6.16 24.55 1.11
C GLN A 223 -5.13 25.64 0.74
N GLN A 224 -3.88 25.53 1.19
CA GLN A 224 -2.81 26.47 0.86
C GLN A 224 -2.13 26.20 -0.48
N SER A 225 -2.43 25.07 -1.13
CA SER A 225 -1.93 24.71 -2.46
C SER A 225 -3.09 24.57 -3.42
N GLU A 226 -3.18 25.48 -4.40
CA GLU A 226 -4.22 25.44 -5.43
C GLU A 226 -4.28 24.07 -6.12
N ALA A 227 -3.13 23.58 -6.60
CA ALA A 227 -3.04 22.28 -7.26
C ALA A 227 -3.47 21.11 -6.37
N ALA A 228 -3.13 21.12 -5.07
CA ALA A 228 -3.53 20.05 -4.17
C ALA A 228 -5.02 20.15 -3.81
N SER A 229 -5.54 21.36 -3.60
CA SER A 229 -6.95 21.61 -3.32
C SER A 229 -7.85 21.16 -4.47
N GLU A 230 -7.45 21.39 -5.72
CA GLU A 230 -8.23 21.00 -6.91
C GLU A 230 -8.38 19.47 -7.06
N ILE A 231 -7.39 18.70 -6.58
CA ILE A 231 -7.37 17.24 -6.72
C ILE A 231 -8.05 16.56 -5.52
N PHE A 232 -7.72 17.02 -4.30
CA PHE A 232 -7.99 16.25 -3.09
C PHE A 232 -9.12 16.81 -2.22
N LEU A 233 -9.62 18.01 -2.53
CA LEU A 233 -10.72 18.69 -1.82
C LEU A 233 -11.89 18.97 -2.78
N ILE A 234 -13.10 19.07 -2.23
CA ILE A 234 -14.30 19.55 -2.94
C ILE A 234 -14.79 20.79 -2.22
N ASP A 235 -14.90 21.91 -2.94
CA ASP A 235 -15.24 23.22 -2.38
C ASP A 235 -14.32 23.64 -1.19
N GLY A 236 -13.06 23.19 -1.22
CA GLY A 236 -12.05 23.46 -0.20
C GLY A 236 -12.14 22.59 1.05
N GLU A 237 -13.04 21.60 1.08
CA GLU A 237 -13.25 20.68 2.21
C GLU A 237 -12.88 19.25 1.83
N VAL A 238 -12.50 18.43 2.83
CA VAL A 238 -12.25 17.01 2.61
C VAL A 238 -13.53 16.34 2.10
N PRO A 239 -13.49 15.59 0.98
CA PRO A 239 -14.70 15.03 0.37
C PRO A 239 -15.45 14.05 1.28
N GLU A 240 -16.76 13.96 1.05
CA GLU A 240 -17.61 12.98 1.72
C GLU A 240 -17.29 11.54 1.29
N ARG A 241 -17.65 10.55 2.12
CA ARG A 241 -17.48 9.14 1.76
C ARG A 241 -18.16 8.82 0.42
N ALA A 242 -17.55 7.90 -0.32
CA ALA A 242 -17.94 7.52 -1.67
C ALA A 242 -17.82 8.63 -2.74
N ALA A 243 -17.44 9.87 -2.38
CA ALA A 243 -16.97 10.84 -3.37
C ALA A 243 -15.75 10.27 -4.10
N LYS A 244 -15.60 10.66 -5.38
CA LYS A 244 -14.58 10.09 -6.26
C LYS A 244 -13.41 11.05 -6.40
N ILE A 245 -12.20 10.57 -6.13
CA ILE A 245 -10.95 11.30 -6.37
C ILE A 245 -10.34 10.82 -7.68
N VAL A 246 -10.04 11.73 -8.60
CA VAL A 246 -9.43 11.44 -9.90
C VAL A 246 -8.09 12.16 -9.98
N GLN A 247 -7.04 11.45 -10.39
CA GLN A 247 -5.67 11.95 -10.42
C GLN A 247 -5.07 11.74 -11.82
N ALA A 248 -5.65 12.38 -12.84
CA ALA A 248 -5.26 12.19 -14.23
C ALA A 248 -3.77 12.53 -14.49
N ASP A 249 -3.27 13.61 -13.89
CA ASP A 249 -1.87 14.03 -14.03
C ASP A 249 -0.90 13.06 -13.33
N LEU A 250 -1.31 12.46 -12.20
CA LEU A 250 -0.55 11.40 -11.56
C LEU A 250 -0.51 10.15 -12.45
N ALA A 251 -1.63 9.81 -13.10
CA ALA A 251 -1.67 8.69 -14.02
C ALA A 251 -0.72 8.88 -15.21
N ASP A 252 -0.59 10.09 -15.74
CA ASP A 252 0.37 10.41 -16.81
C ASP A 252 1.81 10.33 -16.29
N THR A 253 2.06 10.73 -15.05
CA THR A 253 3.37 10.59 -14.39
C THR A 253 3.76 9.11 -14.21
N LEU A 254 2.83 8.29 -13.71
CA LEU A 254 3.01 6.85 -13.58
C LEU A 254 3.17 6.15 -14.94
N GLN A 255 2.47 6.63 -15.98
CA GLN A 255 2.63 6.13 -17.35
C GLN A 255 4.04 6.44 -17.89
N ALA A 256 4.57 7.64 -17.66
CA ALA A 256 5.94 7.97 -18.05
C ALA A 256 6.97 7.04 -17.37
N LEU A 257 6.79 6.77 -16.07
CA LEU A 257 7.60 5.82 -15.31
C LEU A 257 7.47 4.38 -15.86
N ALA A 258 6.26 3.95 -16.20
CA ALA A 258 6.00 2.65 -16.82
C ALA A 258 6.70 2.47 -18.18
N ASP A 259 6.67 3.51 -19.01
CA ASP A 259 7.19 3.46 -20.38
C ASP A 259 8.71 3.60 -20.46
N GLN A 260 9.30 4.39 -19.55
CA GLN A 260 10.69 4.85 -19.65
C GLN A 260 11.54 4.43 -18.45
N GLY A 261 10.99 3.67 -17.50
CA GLY A 261 11.64 3.38 -16.23
C GLY A 261 11.91 4.67 -15.45
N ALA A 262 12.93 4.66 -14.59
CA ALA A 262 13.29 5.81 -13.76
C ALA A 262 13.46 7.11 -14.58
N ASP A 263 13.98 7.02 -15.81
CA ASP A 263 14.16 8.19 -16.68
C ASP A 263 12.83 8.92 -16.99
N GLY A 264 11.69 8.21 -16.96
CA GLY A 264 10.36 8.79 -17.11
C GLY A 264 9.98 9.76 -16.00
N PHE A 265 10.61 9.67 -14.82
CA PHE A 265 10.41 10.58 -13.69
C PHE A 265 11.56 11.60 -13.56
N TYR A 266 12.81 11.13 -13.64
CA TYR A 266 14.00 11.96 -13.35
C TYR A 266 14.55 12.72 -14.58
N LYS A 267 13.99 12.50 -15.77
CA LYS A 267 14.37 13.21 -17.00
C LYS A 267 13.14 13.64 -17.80
N GLY A 268 13.38 14.34 -18.91
CA GLY A 268 12.36 14.70 -19.88
C GLY A 268 11.29 15.64 -19.31
N LYS A 269 10.05 15.48 -19.80
CA LYS A 269 8.94 16.39 -19.54
C LYS A 269 8.51 16.39 -18.07
N VAL A 270 8.40 15.21 -17.45
CA VAL A 270 8.00 15.08 -16.03
C VAL A 270 8.99 15.80 -15.12
N ALA A 271 10.30 15.55 -15.29
CA ALA A 271 11.33 16.23 -14.50
C ALA A 271 11.28 17.77 -14.64
N GLN A 272 11.04 18.26 -15.86
CA GLN A 272 10.88 19.70 -16.11
C GLN A 272 9.65 20.27 -15.41
N GLN A 273 8.51 19.57 -15.45
CA GLN A 273 7.29 20.00 -14.78
C GLN A 273 7.43 19.98 -13.26
N LEU A 274 8.05 18.94 -12.68
CA LEU A 274 8.33 18.84 -11.25
C LEU A 274 9.19 20.02 -10.78
N VAL A 275 10.34 20.26 -11.43
CA VAL A 275 11.24 21.35 -11.05
C VAL A 275 10.56 22.71 -11.21
N ALA A 276 9.82 22.92 -12.30
CA ALA A 276 9.10 24.17 -12.52
C ALA A 276 8.03 24.42 -11.45
N GLY A 277 7.23 23.40 -11.11
CA GLY A 277 6.18 23.48 -10.09
C GLY A 277 6.76 23.72 -8.70
N VAL A 278 7.81 22.98 -8.32
CA VAL A 278 8.50 23.15 -7.05
C VAL A 278 9.09 24.55 -6.93
N GLN A 279 9.76 25.06 -7.97
CA GLN A 279 10.34 26.41 -7.95
C GLN A 279 9.27 27.50 -7.90
N ALA A 280 8.16 27.34 -8.65
CA ALA A 280 7.04 28.28 -8.61
C ALA A 280 6.40 28.36 -7.21
N ALA A 281 6.40 27.26 -6.47
CA ALA A 281 5.94 27.17 -5.08
C ALA A 281 7.01 27.54 -4.03
N GLY A 282 8.16 28.10 -4.44
CA GLY A 282 9.22 28.57 -3.54
C GLY A 282 10.24 27.51 -3.12
N GLY A 283 10.20 26.32 -3.71
CA GLY A 283 11.17 25.25 -3.48
C GLY A 283 12.47 25.43 -4.28
N ILE A 284 13.47 24.61 -3.94
CA ILE A 284 14.85 24.79 -4.38
C ILE A 284 15.39 23.66 -5.28
N TRP A 285 14.51 22.80 -5.78
CA TRP A 285 14.91 21.72 -6.69
C TRP A 285 15.47 22.26 -8.00
N THR A 286 16.30 21.45 -8.63
CA THR A 286 16.91 21.67 -9.94
C THR A 286 16.85 20.37 -10.75
N LEU A 287 17.04 20.46 -12.06
CA LEU A 287 17.16 19.27 -12.89
C LEU A 287 18.42 18.45 -12.55
N GLU A 288 19.48 19.08 -12.02
CA GLU A 288 20.68 18.37 -11.57
C GLU A 288 20.39 17.49 -10.36
N ASP A 289 19.53 17.94 -9.45
CA ASP A 289 19.08 17.16 -8.30
C ASP A 289 18.46 15.83 -8.74
N LEU A 290 17.48 15.90 -9.65
CA LEU A 290 16.81 14.73 -10.20
C LEU A 290 17.80 13.83 -10.97
N ALA A 291 18.69 14.42 -11.78
CA ALA A 291 19.67 13.67 -12.56
C ALA A 291 20.69 12.92 -11.69
N ARG A 292 20.95 13.38 -10.47
CA ARG A 292 21.90 12.79 -9.53
C ARG A 292 21.29 11.80 -8.54
N TYR A 293 19.97 11.77 -8.41
CA TYR A 293 19.30 10.85 -7.49
C TYR A 293 19.62 9.38 -7.85
N ARG A 294 20.01 8.57 -6.85
CA ARG A 294 20.25 7.14 -7.03
C ARG A 294 19.77 6.38 -5.80
N VAL A 295 19.16 5.24 -6.05
CA VAL A 295 18.89 4.23 -5.02
C VAL A 295 20.20 3.59 -4.58
N ILE A 296 20.27 3.20 -3.31
CA ILE A 296 21.43 2.52 -2.73
C ILE A 296 20.98 1.17 -2.18
N GLU A 297 21.63 0.08 -2.58
CA GLU A 297 21.50 -1.18 -1.85
C GLU A 297 22.45 -1.21 -0.66
N ARG A 298 21.94 -1.61 0.49
CA ARG A 298 22.68 -1.70 1.75
C ARG A 298 22.55 -3.10 2.33
N GLU A 299 23.55 -3.49 3.12
CA GLU A 299 23.39 -4.62 4.03
C GLU A 299 22.35 -4.24 5.12
N PRO A 300 21.42 -5.15 5.48
CA PRO A 300 20.41 -4.92 6.51
C PRO A 300 20.97 -4.60 7.90
#